data_AF-A0A938V8K8-F1
#
_entry.id   AF-A0A938V8K8-F1
#
_cell.length_a   1.000
_cell.length_b   1.000
_cell.length_c   1.000
_cell.angle_alpha   90.00
_cell.angle_beta   90.00
_cell.angle_gamma   90.00
#
_symmetry.space_group_name_H-M   'P 1'
#
loop_
_entity.id
_entity.type
_entity.pdbx_description
1 polymer ?
#
loop_
_entity_poly.entity_id
_entity_poly.type
_entity_poly.pdbx_seq_one_letter_code
_entity_poly.pdbx_strand_id
1 'polypeptide(L)'
;SGARWAAYRINDPEVDHVPDESLTLDSQYWIISRFGSGNFELSLTLAPAEDIIPHEAQPETIHLNHRPINSSDEWVWIDSAVFVHTTYNYAMFMNVTSTGQFILSKDEVTPMVPPENVQITLLEDGRLKLTWDAAPGAETYEIYRSSDPNTPWEDWQLLSSFVDDLYYYIYPPHGDMMFYRVVSSTSVFGK
;
A
#
# COMPACT_ATOMS: atom_id res chain seq x y z
N SER A 1 27.96 31.99 -6.19
CA SER A 1 27.72 30.77 -6.99
C SER A 1 26.83 29.85 -6.16
N GLY A 2 25.68 29.46 -6.68
CA GLY A 2 24.77 28.51 -6.01
C GLY A 2 24.99 27.09 -6.53
N ALA A 3 24.59 26.09 -5.73
CA ALA A 3 24.51 24.71 -6.19
C ALA A 3 23.52 24.64 -7.37
N ARG A 4 23.94 23.98 -8.44
CA ARG A 4 23.09 23.63 -9.59
C ARG A 4 23.01 22.12 -9.67
N TRP A 5 22.01 21.59 -10.35
CA TRP A 5 21.86 20.15 -10.52
C TRP A 5 21.22 19.81 -11.86
N ALA A 6 21.39 18.56 -12.27
CA ALA A 6 20.71 17.96 -13.41
C ALA A 6 20.19 16.58 -13.02
N ALA A 7 19.03 16.22 -13.55
CA ALA A 7 18.45 14.89 -13.41
C ALA A 7 18.19 14.27 -14.78
N TYR A 8 18.47 12.98 -14.91
CA TYR A 8 18.23 12.22 -16.14
C TYR A 8 17.53 10.91 -15.77
N ARG A 9 16.46 10.58 -16.47
CA ARG A 9 15.85 9.25 -16.38
C ARG A 9 16.57 8.30 -17.33
N ILE A 10 16.89 7.11 -16.86
CA ILE A 10 17.46 6.03 -17.64
C ILE A 10 16.49 4.86 -17.58
N ASN A 11 16.09 4.37 -18.75
CA ASN A 11 15.32 3.14 -18.86
C ASN A 11 16.33 2.00 -19.00
N ASP A 12 16.26 1.03 -18.10
CA ASP A 12 17.18 -0.10 -18.01
C ASP A 12 16.39 -1.38 -17.67
N PRO A 13 16.09 -2.23 -18.67
CA PRO A 13 15.30 -3.46 -18.51
C PRO A 13 15.96 -4.52 -17.62
N GLU A 14 17.25 -4.35 -17.32
CA GLU A 14 18.03 -5.25 -16.49
C GLU A 14 18.46 -4.59 -15.18
N VAL A 15 17.76 -3.52 -14.75
CA VAL A 15 18.08 -2.86 -13.49
C VAL A 15 18.00 -3.86 -12.33
N ASP A 16 19.07 -3.89 -11.52
CA ASP A 16 19.15 -4.79 -10.37
C ASP A 16 17.96 -4.56 -9.42
N HIS A 17 17.46 -5.64 -8.84
CA HIS A 17 16.41 -5.59 -7.84
C HIS A 17 16.85 -4.79 -6.60
N VAL A 18 15.88 -4.11 -5.98
CA VAL A 18 16.00 -3.48 -4.67
C VAL A 18 16.00 -4.54 -3.55
N PRO A 19 16.37 -4.20 -2.29
CA PRO A 19 16.40 -5.17 -1.19
C PRO A 19 15.10 -5.96 -0.99
N ASP A 20 15.24 -7.15 -0.40
CA ASP A 20 14.14 -8.06 -0.06
C ASP A 20 12.96 -7.32 0.62
N GLU A 21 11.73 -7.75 0.35
CA GLU A 21 10.44 -7.14 0.79
C GLU A 21 9.96 -5.93 -0.03
N SER A 22 10.65 -5.54 -1.09
CA SER A 22 10.21 -4.47 -2.00
C SER A 22 10.31 -4.83 -3.49
N LEU A 23 9.36 -4.34 -4.29
CA LEU A 23 9.33 -4.48 -5.74
C LEU A 23 9.80 -3.20 -6.40
N THR A 24 10.74 -3.29 -7.35
CA THR A 24 11.11 -2.16 -8.20
C THR A 24 9.91 -1.66 -9.00
N LEU A 25 9.65 -0.35 -8.97
CA LEU A 25 8.66 0.26 -9.86
C LEU A 25 9.27 0.47 -11.26
N ASP A 26 9.19 -0.58 -12.07
CA ASP A 26 9.72 -0.71 -13.43
C ASP A 26 11.26 -0.67 -13.59
N SER A 27 11.67 -0.96 -14.81
CA SER A 27 13.01 -0.96 -15.39
C SER A 27 13.56 0.44 -15.64
N GLN A 28 13.63 1.28 -14.61
CA GLN A 28 14.20 2.62 -14.74
C GLN A 28 14.77 3.17 -13.45
N TYR A 29 15.73 4.07 -13.59
CA TYR A 29 16.30 4.84 -12.50
C TYR A 29 16.61 6.27 -12.94
N TRP A 30 16.90 7.13 -11.98
CA TRP A 30 17.26 8.53 -12.20
C TRP A 30 18.68 8.79 -11.75
N ILE A 31 19.47 9.46 -12.58
CA ILE A 31 20.76 10.00 -12.19
C ILE A 31 20.57 11.46 -11.80
N ILE A 32 20.94 11.80 -10.57
CA ILE A 32 20.99 13.19 -10.08
C ILE A 32 22.44 13.57 -9.89
N SER A 33 22.88 14.59 -10.63
CA SER A 33 24.22 15.16 -10.56
C SER A 33 24.17 16.59 -10.05
N ARG A 34 25.11 16.94 -9.17
CA ARG A 34 25.27 18.28 -8.63
C ARG A 34 26.51 18.96 -9.23
N PHE A 35 26.39 20.26 -9.47
CA PHE A 35 27.47 21.15 -9.90
C PHE A 35 27.62 22.33 -8.94
N GLY A 36 28.86 22.75 -8.71
CA GLY A 36 29.17 23.89 -7.84
C GLY A 36 29.17 23.58 -6.33
N SER A 37 29.52 24.57 -5.53
CA SER A 37 29.71 24.49 -4.07
C SER A 37 28.46 24.88 -3.27
N GLY A 38 28.44 24.63 -1.95
CA GLY A 38 27.35 25.00 -1.03
C GLY A 38 26.59 23.81 -0.41
N ASN A 39 25.45 24.08 0.22
CA ASN A 39 24.54 23.01 0.67
C ASN A 39 23.79 22.44 -0.55
N PHE A 40 23.40 21.18 -0.46
CA PHE A 40 22.60 20.50 -1.47
C PHE A 40 21.46 19.76 -0.79
N GLU A 41 20.26 20.20 -1.11
CA GLU A 41 19.01 19.66 -0.61
C GLU A 41 17.95 19.99 -1.67
N LEU A 42 17.09 19.03 -1.99
CA LEU A 42 16.03 19.22 -2.96
C LEU A 42 14.80 18.38 -2.62
N SER A 43 13.68 18.76 -3.23
CA SER A 43 12.51 17.89 -3.35
C SER A 43 12.53 17.20 -4.70
N LEU A 44 12.25 15.90 -4.72
CA LEU A 44 12.08 15.12 -5.94
C LEU A 44 10.62 14.90 -6.25
N THR A 45 10.27 15.00 -7.53
CA THR A 45 9.04 14.47 -8.09
C THR A 45 9.44 13.49 -9.18
N LEU A 46 9.27 12.20 -8.92
CA LEU A 46 9.68 11.13 -9.81
C LEU A 46 8.45 10.43 -10.39
N ALA A 47 8.44 10.24 -11.70
CA ALA A 47 7.34 9.60 -12.43
C ALA A 47 7.80 8.23 -12.97
N PRO A 48 7.42 7.11 -12.32
CA PRO A 48 7.71 5.76 -12.84
C PRO A 48 7.16 5.58 -14.27
N ALA A 49 7.71 4.64 -15.04
CA ALA A 49 7.14 4.30 -16.34
C ALA A 49 5.95 3.35 -16.20
N GLU A 50 5.94 2.48 -15.20
CA GLU A 50 4.75 1.75 -14.79
C GLU A 50 3.78 2.63 -14.00
N ASP A 51 2.49 2.28 -14.08
CA ASP A 51 1.43 2.98 -13.36
C ASP A 51 1.47 2.63 -11.87
N ILE A 52 1.50 3.65 -11.01
CA ILE A 52 1.28 3.49 -9.57
C ILE A 52 -0.20 3.18 -9.34
N ILE A 53 -0.48 2.00 -8.81
CA ILE A 53 -1.84 1.48 -8.64
C ILE A 53 -2.51 2.14 -7.43
N PRO A 54 -3.68 2.80 -7.55
CA PRO A 54 -4.29 3.60 -6.48
C PRO A 54 -4.43 2.91 -5.11
N HIS A 55 -4.77 1.62 -5.08
CA HIS A 55 -4.98 0.89 -3.83
C HIS A 55 -3.66 0.41 -3.18
N GLU A 56 -2.52 0.57 -3.86
CA GLU A 56 -1.17 0.25 -3.37
C GLU A 56 -0.34 1.54 -3.17
N ALA A 57 -0.94 2.71 -3.38
CA ALA A 57 -0.26 4.00 -3.57
C ALA A 57 -0.20 4.86 -2.31
N GLN A 58 -0.19 4.25 -1.13
CA GLN A 58 0.01 5.00 0.11
C GLN A 58 1.43 5.61 0.09
N PRO A 59 1.63 6.87 0.51
CA PRO A 59 2.96 7.49 0.44
C PRO A 59 4.03 6.70 1.18
N GLU A 60 3.69 6.09 2.31
CA GLU A 60 4.58 5.27 3.13
C GLU A 60 5.06 4.00 2.44
N THR A 61 4.28 3.43 1.51
CA THR A 61 4.57 2.18 0.78
C THR A 61 5.40 2.40 -0.48
N ILE A 62 5.67 3.65 -0.87
CA ILE A 62 6.49 3.99 -2.03
C ILE A 62 7.83 4.53 -1.53
N HIS A 63 8.91 3.88 -1.93
CA HIS A 63 10.24 4.16 -1.40
C HIS A 63 11.19 4.74 -2.43
N LEU A 64 12.08 5.60 -1.97
CA LEU A 64 13.23 6.08 -2.71
C LEU A 64 14.46 5.32 -2.25
N ASN A 65 15.11 4.64 -3.19
CA ASN A 65 16.37 3.95 -2.95
C ASN A 65 17.50 4.66 -3.69
N HIS A 66 18.72 4.54 -3.17
CA HIS A 66 19.90 5.26 -3.64
C HIS A 66 21.10 4.33 -3.76
N ARG A 67 21.95 4.63 -4.75
CA ARG A 67 23.34 4.16 -4.79
C ARG A 67 24.25 5.18 -5.45
N PRO A 68 25.59 5.12 -5.25
CA PRO A 68 26.53 6.01 -5.91
C PRO A 68 26.43 5.98 -7.44
N ILE A 69 26.77 7.09 -8.11
CA ILE A 69 26.58 7.24 -9.57
C ILE A 69 27.26 6.17 -10.42
N ASN A 70 28.41 5.64 -9.97
CA ASN A 70 29.20 4.63 -10.69
C ASN A 70 29.17 3.25 -9.98
N SER A 71 28.16 3.00 -9.15
CA SER A 71 28.03 1.75 -8.40
C SER A 71 27.05 0.81 -9.11
N SER A 72 27.34 -0.49 -8.99
CA SER A 72 26.46 -1.62 -9.27
C SER A 72 26.21 -2.43 -7.99
N ASP A 73 26.42 -1.82 -6.82
CA ASP A 73 26.12 -2.42 -5.53
C ASP A 73 24.60 -2.40 -5.30
N GLU A 74 24.17 -3.07 -4.24
CA GLU A 74 22.78 -3.10 -3.79
C GLU A 74 22.24 -1.68 -3.54
N TRP A 75 20.97 -1.50 -3.87
CA TRP A 75 20.24 -0.27 -3.60
C TRP A 75 20.00 -0.10 -2.09
N VAL A 76 20.15 1.12 -1.59
CA VAL A 76 19.91 1.42 -0.18
C VAL A 76 18.66 2.28 -0.05
N TRP A 77 17.69 1.83 0.75
CA TRP A 77 16.53 2.61 1.12
C TRP A 77 16.94 3.89 1.86
N ILE A 78 16.43 5.05 1.42
CA ILE A 78 16.76 6.35 2.05
C ILE A 78 15.55 7.11 2.58
N ASP A 79 14.36 6.93 1.99
CA ASP A 79 13.13 7.57 2.47
C ASP A 79 11.88 6.96 1.82
N SER A 80 10.70 7.23 2.40
CA SER A 80 9.39 7.00 1.77
C SER A 80 8.83 8.28 1.13
N ALA A 81 7.86 8.12 0.24
CA ALA A 81 7.21 9.26 -0.39
C ALA A 81 6.42 10.06 0.64
N VAL A 82 6.37 11.37 0.44
CA VAL A 82 5.51 12.27 1.22
C VAL A 82 4.15 12.51 0.55
N PHE A 83 4.07 12.18 -0.74
CA PHE A 83 2.87 12.31 -1.55
C PHE A 83 2.97 11.44 -2.80
N VAL A 84 1.86 10.82 -3.19
CA VAL A 84 1.73 10.01 -4.39
C VAL A 84 0.49 10.46 -5.16
N HIS A 85 0.63 10.66 -6.47
CA HIS A 85 -0.46 11.04 -7.36
C HIS A 85 -0.64 10.01 -8.45
N THR A 86 -1.54 9.05 -8.23
CA THR A 86 -1.74 7.92 -9.15
C THR A 86 -2.28 8.37 -10.51
N THR A 87 -3.17 9.35 -10.59
CA THR A 87 -3.69 9.86 -11.89
C THR A 87 -2.62 10.52 -12.78
N TYR A 88 -1.61 11.15 -12.18
CA TYR A 88 -0.51 11.78 -12.90
C TYR A 88 0.78 10.96 -12.83
N ASN A 89 0.68 9.77 -12.24
CA ASN A 89 1.73 8.78 -12.07
C ASN A 89 3.07 9.35 -11.54
N TYR A 90 3.05 9.97 -10.35
CA TYR A 90 4.29 10.43 -9.71
C TYR A 90 4.28 10.30 -8.19
N ALA A 91 5.47 10.20 -7.61
CA ALA A 91 5.74 10.25 -6.17
C ALA A 91 6.66 11.44 -5.83
N MET A 92 6.47 12.01 -4.65
CA MET A 92 7.26 13.14 -4.15
C MET A 92 8.08 12.76 -2.92
N PHE A 93 9.33 13.23 -2.88
CA PHE A 93 10.27 13.04 -1.77
C PHE A 93 10.85 14.39 -1.37
N MET A 94 11.13 14.60 -0.09
CA MET A 94 11.66 15.86 0.42
C MET A 94 13.05 15.67 1.02
N ASN A 95 13.76 16.79 1.22
CA ASN A 95 15.03 16.83 1.96
C ASN A 95 16.12 15.87 1.41
N VAL A 96 16.13 15.60 0.10
CA VAL A 96 17.12 14.72 -0.52
C VAL A 96 18.45 15.46 -0.61
N THR A 97 19.44 14.97 0.13
CA THR A 97 20.79 15.57 0.23
C THR A 97 21.86 14.79 -0.54
N SER A 98 21.51 13.65 -1.11
CA SER A 98 22.40 12.78 -1.87
C SER A 98 22.33 13.03 -3.37
N THR A 99 23.44 12.79 -4.06
CA THR A 99 23.51 12.66 -5.53
C THR A 99 23.87 11.23 -5.89
N GLY A 100 23.56 10.80 -7.11
CA GLY A 100 23.81 9.41 -7.52
C GLY A 100 22.70 8.86 -8.38
N GLN A 101 22.54 7.56 -8.33
CA GLN A 101 21.42 6.86 -8.92
C GLN A 101 20.29 6.75 -7.88
N PHE A 102 19.06 6.87 -8.35
CA PHE A 102 17.85 6.75 -7.54
C PHE A 102 16.86 5.85 -8.25
N ILE A 103 16.19 4.97 -7.52
CA ILE A 103 15.13 4.11 -8.05
C ILE A 103 13.95 4.12 -7.09
N LEU A 104 12.75 3.95 -7.64
CA LEU A 104 11.56 3.78 -6.84
C LEU A 104 11.29 2.30 -6.61
N SER A 105 10.89 1.95 -5.40
CA SER A 105 10.28 0.66 -5.11
C SER A 105 8.96 0.84 -4.39
N LYS A 106 8.18 -0.23 -4.31
CA LYS A 106 7.00 -0.34 -3.47
C LYS A 106 7.09 -1.55 -2.57
N ASP A 107 6.37 -1.54 -1.46
CA ASP A 107 6.19 -2.75 -0.65
C ASP A 107 5.63 -3.91 -1.49
N GLU A 108 6.06 -5.12 -1.20
CA GLU A 108 5.39 -6.32 -1.69
C GLU A 108 3.99 -6.41 -1.07
N VAL A 109 2.97 -6.11 -1.87
CA VAL A 109 1.58 -6.23 -1.42
C VAL A 109 1.02 -7.59 -1.83
N THR A 110 0.69 -8.44 -0.86
CA THR A 110 -0.11 -9.64 -1.13
C THR A 110 -1.56 -9.23 -1.37
N PRO A 111 -2.17 -9.57 -2.53
CA PRO A 111 -3.57 -9.26 -2.78
C PRO A 111 -4.45 -9.80 -1.66
N MET A 112 -5.30 -8.93 -1.14
CA MET A 112 -6.19 -9.31 -0.06
C MET A 112 -7.29 -10.25 -0.59
N VAL A 113 -7.36 -11.45 -0.02
CA VAL A 113 -8.37 -12.44 -0.38
C VAL A 113 -9.50 -12.45 0.66
N PRO A 114 -10.75 -12.76 0.27
CA PRO A 114 -11.83 -12.87 1.23
C PRO A 114 -11.55 -14.01 2.22
N PRO A 115 -11.98 -13.87 3.49
CA PRO A 115 -11.90 -14.97 4.45
C PRO A 115 -12.77 -16.16 4.00
N GLU A 116 -12.27 -17.35 4.23
CA GLU A 116 -12.97 -18.60 3.90
C GLU A 116 -13.79 -19.11 5.10
N ASN A 117 -14.63 -20.12 4.84
CA ASN A 117 -15.40 -20.83 5.86
C ASN A 117 -16.18 -19.91 6.82
N VAL A 118 -16.78 -18.85 6.29
CA VAL A 118 -17.68 -17.99 7.07
C VAL A 118 -18.88 -18.80 7.53
N GLN A 119 -19.01 -18.98 8.84
CA GLN A 119 -20.10 -19.71 9.48
C GLN A 119 -20.85 -18.81 10.45
N ILE A 120 -22.13 -19.12 10.66
CA ILE A 120 -22.97 -18.47 11.66
C ILE A 120 -23.60 -19.50 12.58
N THR A 121 -23.47 -19.30 13.89
CA THR A 121 -24.04 -20.17 14.92
C THR A 121 -24.93 -19.38 15.87
N LEU A 122 -26.13 -19.88 16.15
CA LEU A 122 -27.00 -19.33 17.20
C LEU A 122 -26.58 -19.87 18.57
N LEU A 123 -26.36 -18.99 19.53
CA LEU A 123 -26.00 -19.33 20.90
C LEU A 123 -27.25 -19.44 21.79
N GLU A 124 -27.12 -20.12 22.93
CA GLU A 124 -28.21 -20.32 23.89
C GLU A 124 -28.76 -19.00 24.47
N ASP A 125 -27.93 -17.95 24.52
CA ASP A 125 -28.30 -16.61 24.98
C ASP A 125 -28.98 -15.75 23.89
N GLY A 126 -29.24 -16.32 22.72
CA GLY A 126 -29.91 -15.67 21.60
C GLY A 126 -29.00 -14.82 20.70
N ARG A 127 -27.70 -14.71 21.00
CA ARG A 127 -26.73 -14.05 20.11
C ARG A 127 -26.35 -14.96 18.95
N LEU A 128 -25.92 -14.35 17.85
CA LEU A 128 -25.25 -15.06 16.76
C LEU A 128 -23.74 -14.91 16.95
N LYS A 129 -22.99 -15.99 16.70
CA LYS A 129 -21.53 -15.97 16.58
C LYS A 129 -21.17 -16.19 15.11
N LEU A 130 -20.53 -15.22 14.50
CA LEU A 130 -19.85 -15.39 13.22
C LEU A 130 -18.44 -15.88 13.47
N THR A 131 -17.97 -16.81 12.65
CA THR A 131 -16.60 -17.31 12.64
C THR A 131 -16.12 -17.45 11.21
N TRP A 132 -14.82 -17.32 10.97
CA TRP A 132 -14.21 -17.46 9.66
C TRP A 132 -12.74 -17.90 9.80
N ASP A 133 -12.16 -18.36 8.71
CA ASP A 133 -10.74 -18.69 8.66
C ASP A 133 -9.89 -17.46 8.35
N ALA A 134 -8.65 -17.46 8.86
CA ALA A 134 -7.70 -16.38 8.61
C ALA A 134 -7.44 -16.20 7.11
N ALA A 135 -7.49 -14.97 6.63
CA ALA A 135 -7.27 -14.63 5.23
C ALA A 135 -5.82 -14.17 5.08
N PRO A 136 -5.03 -14.74 4.15
CA PRO A 136 -3.67 -14.28 3.88
C PRO A 136 -3.60 -12.76 3.66
N GLY A 137 -2.69 -12.10 4.37
CA GLY A 137 -2.48 -10.64 4.29
C GLY A 137 -3.50 -9.79 5.07
N ALA A 138 -4.50 -10.38 5.72
CA ALA A 138 -5.44 -9.63 6.57
C ALA A 138 -4.83 -9.35 7.95
N GLU A 139 -4.89 -8.10 8.39
CA GLU A 139 -4.54 -7.70 9.76
C GLU A 139 -5.78 -7.66 10.65
N THR A 140 -6.92 -7.27 10.08
CA THR A 140 -8.22 -7.18 10.76
C THR A 140 -9.36 -7.52 9.81
N TYR A 141 -10.58 -7.53 10.35
CA TYR A 141 -11.81 -7.77 9.60
C TYR A 141 -12.85 -6.69 9.85
N GLU A 142 -13.61 -6.40 8.80
CA GLU A 142 -14.81 -5.59 8.83
C GLU A 142 -16.05 -6.47 8.70
N ILE A 143 -17.06 -6.20 9.54
CA ILE A 143 -18.30 -6.97 9.61
C ILE A 143 -19.45 -6.11 9.12
N TYR A 144 -20.17 -6.62 8.13
CA TYR A 144 -21.28 -5.91 7.50
C TYR A 144 -22.58 -6.70 7.63
N ARG A 145 -23.70 -5.98 7.56
CA ARG A 145 -25.06 -6.53 7.56
C ARG A 145 -25.94 -5.89 6.49
N SER A 146 -26.82 -6.69 5.88
CA SER A 146 -27.92 -6.21 5.05
C SER A 146 -29.20 -7.04 5.28
N SER A 147 -30.36 -6.46 4.98
CA SER A 147 -31.63 -7.18 4.87
C SER A 147 -31.83 -7.88 3.51
N ASP A 148 -31.01 -7.56 2.51
CA ASP A 148 -31.02 -8.16 1.17
C ASP A 148 -29.59 -8.50 0.73
N PRO A 149 -29.29 -9.72 0.26
CA PRO A 149 -27.95 -10.09 -0.18
C PRO A 149 -27.50 -9.34 -1.44
N ASN A 150 -28.43 -8.75 -2.19
CA ASN A 150 -28.21 -8.01 -3.42
C ASN A 150 -28.11 -6.49 -3.22
N THR A 151 -28.17 -6.01 -1.98
CA THR A 151 -27.93 -4.60 -1.66
C THR A 151 -26.59 -4.14 -2.27
N PRO A 152 -26.56 -2.99 -2.98
CA PRO A 152 -25.31 -2.39 -3.46
C PRO A 152 -24.27 -2.29 -2.35
N TRP A 153 -22.99 -2.50 -2.68
CA TRP A 153 -21.95 -2.65 -1.66
C TRP A 153 -21.89 -1.47 -0.69
N GLU A 154 -21.98 -0.26 -1.24
CA GLU A 154 -21.98 1.02 -0.53
C GLU A 154 -23.11 1.18 0.49
N ASP A 155 -24.20 0.41 0.35
CA ASP A 155 -25.38 0.47 1.22
C ASP A 155 -25.37 -0.61 2.32
N TRP A 156 -24.36 -1.49 2.37
CA TRP A 156 -24.23 -2.44 3.46
C TRP A 156 -23.90 -1.72 4.78
N GLN A 157 -24.60 -2.09 5.85
CA GLN A 157 -24.37 -1.48 7.15
C GLN A 157 -23.11 -2.06 7.78
N LEU A 158 -22.11 -1.21 8.04
CA LEU A 158 -20.95 -1.55 8.86
C LEU A 158 -21.37 -1.77 10.32
N LEU A 159 -21.04 -2.92 10.87
CA LEU A 159 -21.22 -3.26 12.29
C LEU A 159 -19.94 -3.04 13.10
N SER A 160 -18.78 -3.40 12.53
CA SER A 160 -17.46 -3.22 13.14
C SER A 160 -16.39 -3.13 12.06
N SER A 161 -15.35 -2.30 12.26
CA SER A 161 -14.29 -2.06 11.28
C SER A 161 -12.87 -2.37 11.77
N PHE A 162 -12.75 -3.13 12.86
CA PHE A 162 -11.44 -3.49 13.43
C PHE A 162 -11.60 -4.74 14.31
N VAL A 163 -11.94 -5.86 13.70
CA VAL A 163 -11.99 -7.15 14.41
C VAL A 163 -10.65 -7.85 14.19
N ASP A 164 -9.85 -7.98 15.24
CA ASP A 164 -8.55 -8.66 15.27
C ASP A 164 -8.65 -10.13 15.70
N ASP A 165 -9.87 -10.58 16.02
CA ASP A 165 -10.24 -11.97 16.27
C ASP A 165 -10.78 -12.67 15.00
N LEU A 166 -10.88 -14.01 15.02
CA LEU A 166 -11.52 -14.81 13.96
C LEU A 166 -13.02 -15.08 14.23
N TYR A 167 -13.64 -14.23 15.03
CA TYR A 167 -15.07 -14.31 15.35
C TYR A 167 -15.66 -12.95 15.70
N TYR A 168 -16.98 -12.83 15.58
CA TYR A 168 -17.73 -11.65 16.01
C TYR A 168 -19.10 -12.04 16.57
N TYR A 169 -19.51 -11.43 17.69
CA TYR A 169 -20.83 -11.65 18.27
C TYR A 169 -21.82 -10.59 17.79
N ILE A 170 -22.98 -11.04 17.32
CA ILE A 170 -24.06 -10.19 16.83
C ILE A 170 -25.27 -10.36 17.75
N TYR A 171 -25.87 -9.23 18.10
CA TYR A 171 -27.21 -9.17 18.67
C TYR A 171 -28.19 -8.96 17.51
N PRO A 172 -28.84 -10.03 17.01
CA PRO A 172 -29.71 -9.90 15.85
C PRO A 172 -30.93 -9.03 16.18
N PRO A 173 -31.38 -8.17 15.25
CA PRO A 173 -32.71 -7.59 15.34
C PRO A 173 -33.75 -8.72 15.41
N HIS A 174 -34.81 -8.53 16.19
CA HIS A 174 -35.86 -9.54 16.28
C HIS A 174 -36.61 -9.69 14.95
N GLY A 175 -36.79 -10.93 14.50
CA GLY A 175 -37.86 -11.31 13.56
C GLY A 175 -37.54 -11.34 12.07
N ASP A 176 -36.47 -10.67 11.63
CA ASP A 176 -36.16 -10.55 10.20
C ASP A 176 -34.90 -11.33 9.79
N MET A 177 -34.95 -11.92 8.60
CA MET A 177 -33.78 -12.53 7.97
C MET A 177 -32.74 -11.44 7.67
N MET A 178 -31.48 -11.71 8.03
CA MET A 178 -30.36 -10.80 7.81
C MET A 178 -29.22 -11.56 7.14
N PHE A 179 -28.48 -10.85 6.30
CA PHE A 179 -27.30 -11.32 5.61
C PHE A 179 -26.08 -10.63 6.20
N TYR A 180 -24.97 -11.35 6.29
CA TYR A 180 -23.74 -10.85 6.86
C TYR A 180 -22.58 -11.11 5.91
N ARG A 181 -21.61 -10.19 5.91
CA ARG A 181 -20.34 -10.34 5.19
C ARG A 181 -19.19 -10.08 6.14
N VAL A 182 -18.11 -10.82 5.96
CA VAL A 182 -16.82 -10.62 6.62
C VAL A 182 -15.85 -10.21 5.52
N VAL A 183 -15.21 -9.05 5.69
CA VAL A 183 -14.27 -8.50 4.72
C VAL A 183 -12.93 -8.35 5.41
N SER A 184 -11.90 -8.96 4.84
CA SER A 184 -10.51 -8.78 5.29
C SER A 184 -10.09 -7.32 5.11
N SER A 185 -9.22 -6.83 5.99
CA SER A 185 -8.68 -5.47 5.97
C SER A 185 -7.22 -5.46 6.45
N THR A 186 -6.42 -4.54 5.92
CA THR A 186 -5.03 -4.24 6.33
C THR A 186 -4.81 -2.75 6.20
N SER A 187 -3.86 -2.20 6.96
CA SER A 187 -3.44 -0.81 6.83
C SER A 187 -2.96 -0.46 5.42
N VAL A 188 -2.43 -1.43 4.65
CA VAL A 188 -1.81 -1.22 3.32
C VAL A 188 -2.83 -0.89 2.22
N PHE A 189 -4.05 -1.42 2.30
CA PHE A 189 -5.12 -1.17 1.31
C PHE A 189 -6.13 -0.14 1.83
N GLY A 190 -5.63 0.97 2.38
CA GLY A 190 -6.46 1.99 3.06
C GLY A 190 -7.76 2.36 2.33
N LYS A 191 -8.81 2.56 3.12
CA LYS A 191 -10.21 2.85 2.70
C LYS A 191 -10.38 3.90 1.62
#